data_AF-A0A7X5QPL4-F1
#
_entry.id   AF-A0A7X5QPL4-F1
#
_cell.length_a   1.000
_cell.length_b   1.000
_cell.length_c   1.000
_cell.angle_alpha   90.00
_cell.angle_beta   90.00
_cell.angle_gamma   90.00
#
_symmetry.space_group_name_H-M   'P 1'
#
loop_
_entity.id
_entity.type
_entity.pdbx_description
1 polymer ?
#
loop_
_entity_poly.entity_id
_entity_poly.type
_entity_poly.pdbx_seq_one_letter_code
_entity_poly.pdbx_strand_id
1 'polypeptide(L)'
;MIKLTQEQLDIIAKLEKQTVIDRIQAELLTRHADLIPSLSSLNERLMAAYDYLLILNFQDKYLIQSYLSLVAFNPDFQHASPIKSALESPDQKPEQQFQDILCIAKNKINRRR
;
A
#
# COMPACT_ATOMS: atom_id res chain seq x y z
N MET A 1 20.02 -5.90 28.84
CA MET A 1 18.77 -6.12 28.10
C MET A 1 17.99 -4.82 28.13
N ILE A 2 17.90 -4.12 27.01
CA ILE A 2 17.14 -2.87 26.92
C ILE A 2 15.65 -3.24 26.96
N LYS A 3 14.89 -2.68 27.91
CA LYS A 3 13.42 -2.77 27.91
C LYS A 3 12.89 -1.43 27.44
N LEU A 4 12.22 -1.43 26.30
CA LEU A 4 11.56 -0.25 25.78
C LEU A 4 10.17 -0.12 26.42
N THR A 5 9.73 1.11 26.65
CA THR A 5 8.35 1.40 27.04
C THR A 5 7.42 1.26 25.84
N GLN A 6 6.11 1.14 26.09
CA GLN A 6 5.12 1.11 25.00
C GLN A 6 5.20 2.39 24.15
N GLU A 7 5.34 3.56 24.78
CA GLU A 7 5.51 4.83 24.07
C GLU A 7 6.75 4.82 23.15
N GLN A 8 7.86 4.22 23.59
CA GLN A 8 9.05 4.10 22.76
C GLN A 8 8.83 3.14 21.58
N LEU A 9 8.10 2.05 21.78
CA LEU A 9 7.72 1.13 20.70
C LEU A 9 6.81 1.82 19.68
N ASP A 10 5.83 2.60 20.13
CA ASP A 10 4.91 3.33 19.26
C ASP A 10 5.63 4.38 18.42
N ILE A 11 6.61 5.09 19.02
CA ILE A 11 7.49 6.03 18.29
C ILE A 11 8.30 5.29 17.22
N ILE A 12 8.89 4.14 17.55
CA ILE A 12 9.66 3.33 16.59
C ILE A 12 8.76 2.90 15.43
N ALA A 13 7.58 2.35 15.71
CA ALA A 13 6.64 1.91 14.67
C ALA A 13 6.22 3.07 13.76
N LYS A 14 5.98 4.25 14.32
CA LYS A 14 5.68 5.46 13.55
C LYS A 14 6.84 5.88 12.64
N LEU A 15 8.08 5.83 13.14
CA LEU A 15 9.28 6.17 12.35
C LEU A 15 9.55 5.15 11.24
N GLU A 16 9.37 3.86 11.51
CA GLU A 16 9.50 2.80 10.51
C GLU A 16 8.47 2.98 9.39
N LYS A 17 7.21 3.24 9.75
CA LYS A 17 6.15 3.57 8.80
C LYS A 17 6.52 4.78 7.94
N GLN A 18 6.92 5.88 8.57
CA GLN A 18 7.29 7.10 7.84
C GLN A 18 8.44 6.85 6.87
N THR A 19 9.45 6.08 7.29
CA THR A 19 10.61 5.73 6.45
C THR A 19 10.19 4.95 5.19
N VAL A 20 9.25 4.01 5.33
CA VAL A 20 8.70 3.26 4.19
C VAL A 20 7.96 4.19 3.23
N ILE A 21 7.10 5.07 3.77
CA ILE A 21 6.33 6.02 2.94
C ILE A 21 7.25 7.00 2.23
N ASP A 22 8.23 7.59 2.91
CA ASP A 22 9.17 8.56 2.33
C ASP A 22 9.95 7.94 1.16
N ARG A 23 10.40 6.69 1.32
CA ARG A 23 11.08 5.96 0.25
C ARG A 23 10.17 5.78 -0.97
N ILE A 24 8.94 5.32 -0.76
CA ILE A 24 7.99 5.08 -1.87
C ILE A 24 7.63 6.40 -2.56
N GLN A 25 7.39 7.48 -1.79
CA GLN A 25 7.15 8.80 -2.36
C GLN A 25 8.33 9.28 -3.19
N ALA A 26 9.56 9.17 -2.70
CA ALA A 26 10.74 9.56 -3.45
C ALA A 26 10.88 8.77 -4.77
N GLU A 27 10.67 7.45 -4.75
CA GLU A 27 10.71 6.60 -5.94
C GLU A 27 9.63 6.99 -6.96
N LEU A 28 8.39 7.24 -6.51
CA LEU A 28 7.26 7.61 -7.36
C LEU A 28 7.44 9.01 -7.97
N LEU A 29 7.84 10.00 -7.17
CA LEU A 29 8.04 11.38 -7.62
C LEU A 29 9.20 11.50 -8.61
N THR A 30 10.25 10.70 -8.45
CA THR A 30 11.38 10.70 -9.37
C THR A 30 11.01 10.19 -10.76
N ARG A 31 10.07 9.24 -10.85
CA ARG A 31 9.76 8.52 -12.09
C ARG A 31 8.46 8.93 -12.76
N HIS A 32 7.47 9.35 -11.97
CA HIS A 32 6.06 9.42 -12.39
C HIS A 32 5.29 10.57 -11.72
N ALA A 33 5.97 11.66 -11.32
CA ALA A 33 5.32 12.78 -10.63
C ALA A 33 4.12 13.36 -11.41
N ASP A 34 4.22 13.38 -12.74
CA ASP A 34 3.18 13.85 -13.66
C ASP A 34 1.90 13.00 -13.65
N LEU A 35 2.00 11.74 -13.22
CA LEU A 35 0.87 10.82 -13.15
C LEU A 35 0.15 10.85 -11.79
N ILE A 36 0.64 11.62 -10.81
CA ILE A 36 0.05 11.67 -9.46
C ILE A 36 -0.95 12.82 -9.38
N PRO A 37 -2.26 12.52 -9.26
CA PRO A 37 -3.31 13.54 -9.37
C PRO A 37 -3.43 14.48 -8.16
N SER A 38 -2.90 14.11 -7.00
CA SER A 38 -3.01 14.92 -5.77
C SER A 38 -1.80 14.73 -4.87
N LEU A 39 -0.78 15.56 -5.13
CA LEU A 39 0.49 15.55 -4.38
C LEU A 39 0.33 16.02 -2.93
N SER A 40 -0.52 17.02 -2.68
CA SER A 40 -0.74 17.59 -1.34
C SER A 40 -1.29 16.58 -0.34
N SER A 41 -2.13 15.65 -0.79
CA SER A 41 -2.71 14.59 0.04
C SER A 41 -1.97 13.25 -0.07
N LEU A 42 -0.90 13.16 -0.87
CA LEU A 42 -0.24 11.89 -1.17
C LEU A 42 0.27 11.20 0.10
N ASN A 43 0.95 11.95 0.98
CA ASN A 43 1.53 11.39 2.20
C ASN A 43 0.44 10.81 3.12
N GLU A 44 -0.62 11.58 3.37
CA GLU A 44 -1.75 11.16 4.20
C GLU A 44 -2.43 9.90 3.63
N ARG A 45 -2.69 9.87 2.31
CA ARG A 45 -3.29 8.70 1.64
C ARG A 45 -2.41 7.45 1.73
N LEU A 46 -1.10 7.59 1.54
CA LEU A 46 -0.17 6.46 1.65
C LEU A 46 -0.04 5.96 3.09
N MET A 47 -0.04 6.87 4.08
CA MET A 47 -0.03 6.52 5.50
C MET A 47 -1.29 5.74 5.89
N ALA A 48 -2.47 6.20 5.47
CA ALA A 48 -3.74 5.52 5.73
C ALA A 48 -3.80 4.14 5.04
N ALA A 49 -3.34 4.06 3.79
CA ALA A 49 -3.27 2.81 3.04
C ALA A 49 -2.31 1.81 3.71
N TYR A 50 -1.15 2.25 4.22
CA TYR A 50 -0.23 1.37 4.93
C TYR A 50 -0.84 0.82 6.23
N ASP A 51 -1.52 1.66 7.02
CA ASP A 51 -2.23 1.19 8.22
C ASP A 51 -3.29 0.14 7.88
N TYR A 52 -4.02 0.35 6.78
CA TYR A 52 -5.00 -0.61 6.29
C TYR A 52 -4.36 -1.97 5.96
N LEU A 53 -3.20 -1.97 5.30
CA LEU A 53 -2.47 -3.21 5.00
C LEU A 53 -1.97 -3.92 6.26
N LEU A 54 -1.57 -3.17 7.29
CA LEU A 54 -1.20 -3.75 8.59
C LEU A 54 -2.40 -4.40 9.28
N ILE A 55 -3.59 -3.77 9.23
CA ILE A 55 -4.84 -4.35 9.75
C ILE A 55 -5.17 -5.67 9.03
N LEU A 56 -4.94 -5.72 7.72
CA LEU A 56 -5.10 -6.93 6.90
C LEU A 56 -3.94 -7.94 7.03
N ASN A 57 -2.95 -7.64 7.89
CA ASN A 57 -1.79 -8.47 8.17
C ASN A 57 -0.94 -8.81 6.92
N PHE A 58 -0.76 -7.84 6.02
CA PHE A 58 0.21 -7.97 4.92
C PHE A 58 1.65 -8.01 5.45
N GLN A 59 2.49 -8.85 4.84
CA GLN A 59 3.88 -9.08 5.24
C GLN A 59 4.84 -8.98 4.04
N ASP A 60 4.37 -9.22 2.83
CA ASP A 60 5.15 -9.17 1.60
C ASP A 60 5.40 -7.71 1.19
N LYS A 61 6.67 -7.31 1.26
CA LYS A 61 7.12 -5.95 0.95
C LYS A 61 6.81 -5.54 -0.49
N TYR A 62 6.87 -6.48 -1.44
CA TYR A 62 6.57 -6.20 -2.84
C TYR A 62 5.07 -5.93 -3.05
N LEU A 63 4.20 -6.70 -2.39
CA LEU A 63 2.76 -6.49 -2.44
C LEU A 63 2.37 -5.18 -1.75
N ILE A 64 2.96 -4.87 -0.59
CA ILE A 64 2.76 -3.58 0.09
C ILE A 64 3.17 -2.42 -0.83
N GLN A 65 4.37 -2.47 -1.41
CA GLN A 65 4.84 -1.43 -2.32
C GLN A 65 3.95 -1.29 -3.56
N SER A 66 3.48 -2.41 -4.13
CA SER A 66 2.59 -2.40 -5.28
C SER A 66 1.24 -1.77 -4.94
N TYR A 67 0.66 -2.10 -3.79
CA TYR A 67 -0.59 -1.51 -3.31
C TYR A 67 -0.46 0.00 -3.11
N LEU A 68 0.59 0.44 -2.41
CA LEU A 68 0.86 1.86 -2.17
C LEU A 68 1.09 2.63 -3.48
N SER A 69 1.75 2.01 -4.46
CA SER A 69 1.91 2.62 -5.79
C SER A 69 0.56 2.80 -6.49
N LEU A 70 -0.35 1.82 -6.41
CA LEU A 70 -1.70 1.93 -6.98
C LEU A 70 -2.51 3.04 -6.30
N VAL A 71 -2.42 3.17 -4.97
CA VAL A 71 -3.05 4.28 -4.22
C VAL A 71 -2.46 5.63 -4.65
N ALA A 72 -1.15 5.72 -4.87
CA ALA A 72 -0.52 6.97 -5.30
C ALA A 72 -1.11 7.48 -6.63
N PHE A 73 -1.24 6.59 -7.62
CA PHE A 73 -1.78 6.91 -8.95
C PHE A 73 -3.30 6.99 -9.00
N ASN A 74 -4.01 6.32 -8.10
CA ASN A 74 -5.48 6.34 -8.03
C ASN A 74 -5.93 6.58 -6.57
N PRO A 75 -6.30 7.82 -6.21
CA PRO A 75 -6.70 8.17 -4.85
C PRO A 75 -7.85 7.33 -4.28
N ASP A 76 -8.76 6.89 -5.13
CA ASP A 76 -9.93 6.12 -4.71
C ASP A 76 -9.70 4.60 -4.77
N PHE A 77 -8.46 4.15 -5.04
CA PHE A 77 -8.14 2.73 -5.24
C PHE A 77 -8.63 1.83 -4.09
N GLN A 78 -8.37 2.22 -2.84
CA GLN A 78 -8.80 1.47 -1.65
C GLN A 78 -10.32 1.45 -1.48
N HIS A 79 -11.02 2.50 -1.94
CA HIS A 79 -12.46 2.64 -1.80
C HIS A 79 -13.24 2.05 -2.97
N ALA A 80 -12.55 1.62 -4.02
CA ALA A 80 -13.16 0.88 -5.11
C ALA A 80 -13.80 -0.40 -4.57
N SER A 81 -15.14 -0.48 -4.66
CA SER A 81 -15.93 -1.59 -4.11
C SER A 81 -15.36 -2.98 -4.46
N PRO A 82 -14.92 -3.27 -5.71
CA PRO A 82 -14.35 -4.59 -6.02
C PRO A 82 -13.03 -4.89 -5.30
N ILE A 83 -12.17 -3.90 -5.10
CA ILE A 83 -10.89 -4.07 -4.39
C ILE A 83 -11.16 -4.32 -2.91
N LYS A 84 -11.96 -3.44 -2.29
CA LYS A 84 -12.30 -3.56 -0.88
C LYS A 84 -12.99 -4.89 -0.57
N SER A 85 -14.00 -5.26 -1.36
CA SER A 85 -14.71 -6.53 -1.18
C SER A 85 -13.82 -7.76 -1.37
N ALA A 86 -12.83 -7.72 -2.26
CA ALA A 86 -11.89 -8.84 -2.43
C ALA A 86 -10.94 -8.98 -1.22
N LEU A 87 -10.44 -7.86 -0.69
CA LEU A 87 -9.48 -7.87 0.42
C LEU A 87 -10.14 -8.15 1.78
N GLU A 88 -11.41 -7.82 1.95
CA GLU A 88 -12.17 -8.03 3.19
C GLU A 88 -13.05 -9.30 3.14
N SER A 89 -12.87 -10.13 2.10
CA SER A 89 -13.63 -11.36 1.92
C SER A 89 -13.36 -12.35 3.07
N PRO A 90 -14.40 -12.87 3.75
CA PRO A 90 -14.22 -13.89 4.77
C PRO A 90 -13.58 -15.15 4.17
N ASP A 91 -12.80 -15.86 4.98
CA ASP A 91 -12.14 -17.13 4.64
C ASP A 91 -11.02 -17.07 3.57
N GLN A 92 -10.70 -15.87 3.06
CA GLN A 92 -9.60 -15.68 2.11
C GLN A 92 -8.48 -14.84 2.72
N LYS A 93 -7.23 -15.14 2.35
CA LYS A 93 -6.07 -14.34 2.76
C LYS A 93 -6.01 -13.06 1.92
N PRO A 94 -6.12 -11.86 2.52
CA PRO A 94 -6.15 -10.60 1.77
C PRO A 94 -4.94 -10.41 0.85
N GLU A 95 -3.76 -10.79 1.35
CA GLU A 95 -2.51 -10.69 0.61
C GLU A 95 -2.46 -11.59 -0.63
N GLN A 96 -3.00 -12.82 -0.53
CA GLN A 96 -3.14 -13.72 -1.68
C GLN A 96 -4.14 -13.16 -2.70
N GLN A 97 -5.28 -12.65 -2.23
CA GLN A 97 -6.27 -12.02 -3.11
C GLN A 97 -5.66 -10.85 -3.89
N PHE A 98 -4.86 -10.02 -3.23
CA PHE A 98 -4.17 -8.92 -3.90
C PHE A 98 -3.16 -9.42 -4.94
N GLN A 99 -2.38 -10.45 -4.61
CA GLN A 99 -1.46 -11.08 -5.57
C GLN A 99 -2.19 -11.61 -6.81
N ASP A 100 -3.34 -12.25 -6.62
CA ASP A 100 -4.16 -12.79 -7.70
C ASP A 100 -4.71 -11.65 -8.59
N ILE A 101 -5.17 -10.55 -7.99
CA ILE A 101 -5.60 -9.33 -8.70
C ILE A 101 -4.47 -8.80 -9.61
N LEU A 102 -3.25 -8.69 -9.08
CA LEU A 102 -2.09 -8.23 -9.85
C LEU A 102 -1.77 -9.19 -11.00
N CYS A 103 -1.84 -10.50 -10.77
CA CYS A 103 -1.61 -11.51 -11.80
C CYS A 103 -2.64 -11.41 -12.94
N ILE A 104 -3.93 -11.26 -12.60
CA ILE A 104 -5.01 -11.09 -13.57
C ILE A 104 -4.80 -9.79 -14.37
N ALA A 105 -4.47 -8.69 -13.71
CA ALA A 105 -4.21 -7.41 -14.38
C ALA A 105 -3.05 -7.52 -15.36
N LYS A 106 -1.93 -8.12 -14.95
CA LYS A 106 -0.76 -8.37 -15.80
C LYS A 106 -1.11 -9.23 -17.02
N ASN A 107 -1.85 -10.31 -16.82
CA ASN A 107 -2.28 -11.18 -17.91
C ASN A 107 -3.19 -10.46 -18.91
N LYS A 108 -4.09 -9.59 -18.44
CA LYS A 108 -4.93 -8.76 -19.31
C LYS A 108 -4.12 -7.76 -20.13
N ILE A 109 -3.10 -7.14 -19.55
CA ILE A 109 -2.20 -6.21 -20.26
C ILE A 109 -1.43 -6.96 -21.34
N ASN A 110 -0.87 -8.13 -21.02
CA ASN A 110 -0.07 -8.92 -21.96
C ASN A 110 -0.88 -9.47 -23.15
N ARG A 111 -2.17 -9.77 -22.96
CA ARG A 111 -3.05 -10.22 -24.05
C ARG A 111 -3.50 -9.10 -25.00
N ARG A 112 -3.33 -7.84 -24.60
CA ARG A 112 -3.71 -6.66 -25.40
C ARG A 112 -2.54 -6.07 -26.19
N ARG A 113 -1.34 -6.61 -26.02
CA ARG A 113 -0.14 -6.30 -26.81
C ARG A 113 0.05 -7.37 -27.87
#